data_AF-A0A181Z702-F1
#
_entry.id   AF-A0A181Z702-F1
#
_cell.length_a   1.000
_cell.length_b   1.000
_cell.length_c   1.000
_cell.angle_alpha   90.00
_cell.angle_beta   90.00
_cell.angle_gamma   90.00
#
_symmetry.space_group_name_H-M   'P 1'
#
loop_
_entity.id
_entity.type
_entity.pdbx_description
1 polymer ?
#
loop_
_entity_poly.entity_id
_entity_poly.type
_entity_poly.pdbx_seq_one_letter_code
_entity_poly.pdbx_strand_id
1 'polypeptide(L)'
;MSSSSASGRPTTVTISFVLWLVTVLIGIIGGIVGFASSGSQVQGAAGGTALVIGAVIAIVIALVELFIVFRMRDGRNWARIVLLVLAILQVLGVVSAFSIVGTIGLIAVIIATILMFLPASNAYFRR
;
A
#
# COMPACT_ATOMS: atom_id res chain seq x y z
N MET A 1 -0.54 -42.29 -4.47
CA MET A 1 -0.83 -40.83 -4.45
C MET A 1 -0.27 -40.25 -3.17
N SER A 2 1.01 -39.85 -3.19
CA SER A 2 1.68 -39.21 -2.06
C SER A 2 1.72 -37.70 -2.34
N SER A 3 0.85 -36.96 -1.65
CA SER A 3 0.79 -35.50 -1.67
C SER A 3 2.06 -34.93 -1.04
N SER A 4 2.96 -34.42 -1.88
CA SER A 4 4.16 -33.69 -1.45
C SER A 4 3.78 -32.52 -0.54
N SER A 5 4.25 -32.58 0.69
CA SER A 5 4.24 -31.46 1.63
C SER A 5 5.23 -30.40 1.15
N ALA A 6 4.76 -29.40 0.39
CA ALA A 6 5.53 -28.18 0.16
C ALA A 6 5.15 -27.16 1.24
N SER A 7 5.95 -27.10 2.31
CA SER A 7 5.83 -26.18 3.45
C SER A 7 6.18 -24.72 3.12
N GLY A 8 5.81 -24.26 1.92
CA GLY A 8 6.05 -22.89 1.45
C GLY A 8 4.79 -22.04 1.49
N ARG A 9 4.94 -20.74 1.77
CA ARG A 9 3.85 -19.76 1.68
C ARG A 9 3.17 -19.82 0.30
N PRO A 10 1.83 -19.70 0.21
CA PRO A 10 1.13 -19.72 -1.07
C PRO A 10 1.63 -18.61 -2.01
N THR A 11 1.78 -18.93 -3.29
CA THR A 11 2.25 -17.98 -4.32
C THR A 11 1.33 -16.75 -4.43
N THR A 12 0.02 -16.91 -4.22
CA THR A 12 -0.95 -15.80 -4.19
C THR A 12 -0.65 -14.78 -3.09
N VAL A 13 -0.22 -15.24 -1.92
CA VAL A 13 0.16 -14.38 -0.78
C VAL A 13 1.46 -13.65 -1.09
N THR A 14 2.41 -14.32 -1.73
CA THR A 14 3.67 -13.71 -2.15
C THR A 14 3.45 -12.63 -3.22
N ILE A 15 2.62 -12.90 -4.24
CA ILE A 15 2.30 -11.92 -5.28
C ILE A 15 1.58 -10.70 -4.68
N SER A 16 0.57 -10.93 -3.82
CA SER A 16 -0.17 -9.84 -3.16
C SER A 16 0.75 -8.99 -2.27
N PHE A 17 1.68 -9.61 -1.53
CA PHE A 17 2.69 -8.91 -0.75
C PHE A 17 3.60 -8.03 -1.62
N VAL A 18 4.07 -8.53 -2.76
CA VAL A 18 4.90 -7.76 -3.70
C VAL A 18 4.12 -6.60 -4.30
N LEU A 19 2.86 -6.80 -4.69
CA LEU A 19 2.02 -5.73 -5.22
C LEU A 19 1.82 -4.61 -4.19
N TRP A 20 1.55 -4.96 -2.93
CA TRP A 20 1.46 -3.97 -1.86
C TRP A 20 2.78 -3.22 -1.63
N LEU A 21 3.93 -3.91 -1.67
CA LEU A 21 5.23 -3.24 -1.59
C LEU A 21 5.44 -2.26 -2.75
N VAL A 22 5.05 -2.65 -3.97
CA VAL A 22 5.14 -1.79 -5.15
C VAL A 22 4.21 -0.57 -5.00
N THR A 23 2.99 -0.75 -4.51
CA THR A 23 2.08 0.37 -4.20
C THR A 23 2.71 1.36 -3.24
N VAL A 24 3.26 0.87 -2.12
CA VAL A 24 3.93 1.73 -1.13
C VAL A 24 5.10 2.48 -1.76
N LEU A 25 5.91 1.78 -2.56
CA LEU A 25 7.05 2.38 -3.25
C LEU A 25 6.60 3.50 -4.20
N ILE A 26 5.53 3.27 -4.97
CA ILE A 26 4.94 4.28 -5.85
C ILE A 26 4.45 5.49 -5.05
N GLY A 27 3.77 5.26 -3.93
CA GLY A 27 3.29 6.33 -3.04
C GLY A 27 4.44 7.17 -2.48
N ILE A 28 5.53 6.53 -2.03
CA ILE A 28 6.74 7.20 -1.55
C ILE A 28 7.38 8.05 -2.66
N ILE A 29 7.57 7.48 -3.86
CA ILE A 29 8.14 8.20 -5.00
C ILE A 29 7.27 9.39 -5.37
N GLY A 30 5.95 9.20 -5.46
CA GLY A 30 4.99 10.27 -5.73
C GLY A 30 5.05 11.38 -4.69
N GLY A 31 5.14 11.02 -3.40
CA GLY A 31 5.32 11.97 -2.30
C GLY A 31 6.62 12.77 -2.38
N ILE A 32 7.74 12.11 -2.69
CA ILE A 32 9.04 12.77 -2.85
C ILE A 32 9.03 13.74 -4.04
N VAL A 33 8.51 13.30 -5.19
CA VAL A 33 8.40 14.14 -6.40
C VAL A 33 7.48 15.34 -6.13
N GLY A 34 6.34 15.11 -5.48
CA GLY A 34 5.41 16.18 -5.08
C GLY A 34 6.05 17.18 -4.13
N PHE A 35 6.80 16.71 -3.13
CA PHE A 35 7.53 17.57 -2.19
C PHE A 35 8.62 18.40 -2.90
N ALA A 36 9.45 17.76 -3.71
CA ALA A 36 10.53 18.43 -4.44
C ALA A 36 10.02 19.46 -5.45
N SER A 37 8.92 19.18 -6.15
CA SER A 37 8.30 20.11 -7.10
C SER A 37 7.58 21.28 -6.41
N SER A 38 7.16 21.12 -5.15
CA SER A 38 6.46 22.17 -4.41
C SER A 38 7.39 23.20 -3.78
N GLY A 39 8.69 22.90 -3.61
CA GLY A 39 9.65 23.78 -2.92
C GLY A 39 9.78 25.18 -3.52
N SER A 40 9.57 25.34 -4.83
CA SER A 40 9.61 26.63 -5.53
C SER A 40 8.28 27.39 -5.54
N GLN A 41 7.18 26.76 -5.14
CA GLN A 41 5.81 27.30 -5.19
C GLN A 41 5.33 27.83 -3.84
N VAL A 42 6.04 27.50 -2.77
CA VAL A 42 5.66 27.83 -1.40
C VAL A 42 6.04 29.27 -1.06
N GLN A 43 5.04 30.12 -0.84
CA GLN A 43 5.23 31.50 -0.41
C GLN A 43 4.99 31.64 1.09
N GLY A 44 6.00 32.17 1.80
CA GLY A 44 5.90 32.48 3.24
C GLY A 44 6.09 31.29 4.19
N ALA A 45 6.34 31.60 5.46
CA ALA A 45 6.67 30.62 6.50
C ALA A 45 5.51 29.63 6.80
N ALA A 46 4.27 30.09 6.69
CA ALA A 46 3.09 29.25 6.92
C ALA A 46 2.97 28.12 5.87
N GLY A 47 3.20 28.44 4.59
CA GLY A 47 3.18 27.44 3.51
C GLY A 47 4.31 26.42 3.65
N GLY A 48 5.51 26.87 4.06
CA GLY A 48 6.65 25.97 4.29
C GLY A 48 6.39 25.00 5.44
N THR A 49 5.79 25.50 6.51
CA THR A 49 5.40 24.68 7.67
C THR A 49 4.38 23.61 7.27
N ALA A 50 3.34 23.98 6.52
CA ALA A 50 2.32 23.05 6.04
C ALA A 50 2.90 21.96 5.13
N LEU A 51 3.81 22.33 4.22
CA LEU A 51 4.52 21.39 3.34
C LEU A 51 5.30 20.34 4.14
N VAL A 52 6.08 20.77 5.14
CA VAL A 52 6.88 19.88 5.98
C VAL A 52 5.98 18.96 6.80
N ILE A 53 4.91 19.48 7.40
CA ILE A 53 3.94 18.67 8.14
C ILE A 53 3.33 17.59 7.23
N GLY A 54 2.89 17.97 6.03
CA GLY A 54 2.34 17.02 5.05
C GLY A 54 3.33 15.92 4.67
N ALA A 55 4.60 16.28 4.45
CA ALA A 55 5.66 15.31 4.13
C ALA A 55 5.92 14.34 5.28
N VAL A 56 5.97 14.84 6.53
CA VAL A 56 6.14 14.00 7.72
C VAL A 56 4.97 13.03 7.87
N ILE A 57 3.74 13.50 7.70
CA ILE A 57 2.54 12.65 7.76
C ILE A 57 2.61 11.56 6.67
N ALA A 58 2.98 11.92 5.44
CA ALA A 58 3.11 10.96 4.34
C ALA A 58 4.15 9.86 4.65
N ILE A 59 5.30 10.23 5.24
CA ILE A 59 6.32 9.28 5.68
C ILE A 59 5.78 8.35 6.76
N VAL A 60 5.09 8.88 7.77
CA VAL A 60 4.48 8.07 8.84
C VAL A 60 3.48 7.08 8.27
N ILE A 61 2.61 7.51 7.34
CA ILE A 61 1.65 6.64 6.67
C ILE A 61 2.38 5.52 5.91
N ALA A 62 3.42 5.85 5.14
CA ALA A 62 4.18 4.86 4.39
C ALA A 62 4.84 3.80 5.30
N LEU A 63 5.39 4.22 6.44
CA LEU A 63 5.98 3.30 7.42
C LEU A 63 4.93 2.38 8.07
N VAL A 64 3.76 2.94 8.41
CA VAL A 64 2.64 2.17 8.95
C VAL A 64 2.13 1.16 7.92
N GLU A 65 2.00 1.55 6.66
CA GLU A 65 1.59 0.67 5.57
C GLU A 65 2.60 -0.46 5.36
N LEU A 66 3.91 -0.17 5.31
CA LEU A 66 4.95 -1.20 5.26
C LEU A 66 4.82 -2.19 6.41
N PHE A 67 4.65 -1.70 7.64
CA PHE A 67 4.47 -2.56 8.82
C PHE A 67 3.27 -3.50 8.64
N ILE A 68 2.13 -3.00 8.17
CA ILE A 68 0.92 -3.81 7.93
C ILE A 68 1.16 -4.84 6.81
N VAL A 69 1.87 -4.46 5.74
CA VAL A 69 2.21 -5.35 4.62
C VAL A 69 3.12 -6.50 5.09
N PHE A 70 4.12 -6.23 5.93
CA PHE A 70 4.90 -7.28 6.59
C PHE A 70 4.03 -8.14 7.51
N ARG A 71 3.09 -7.53 8.25
CA ARG A 71 2.15 -8.22 9.14
C ARG A 71 1.21 -9.16 8.37
N MET A 72 0.83 -8.83 7.14
CA MET A 72 0.11 -9.69 6.19
C MET A 72 0.98 -10.87 5.75
N ARG A 73 2.26 -10.62 5.48
CA ARG A 73 3.23 -11.66 5.11
C ARG A 73 3.40 -12.71 6.21
N ASP A 74 3.14 -12.36 7.46
CA ASP A 74 3.18 -13.29 8.60
C ASP A 74 1.84 -14.03 8.85
N GLY A 75 0.88 -13.95 7.93
CA GLY A 75 -0.36 -14.72 7.98
C GLY A 75 -1.45 -14.19 8.93
N ARG A 76 -1.30 -12.99 9.48
CA ARG A 76 -2.29 -12.41 10.40
C ARG A 76 -3.52 -11.90 9.68
N ASN A 77 -4.70 -12.42 10.05
CA ASN A 77 -5.98 -12.05 9.46
C ASN A 77 -6.34 -10.57 9.57
N TRP A 78 -5.96 -9.89 10.67
CA TRP A 78 -6.28 -8.46 10.82
C TRP A 78 -5.69 -7.64 9.67
N ALA A 79 -4.52 -8.04 9.15
CA ALA A 79 -3.77 -7.21 8.21
C ALA A 79 -4.55 -7.08 6.90
N ARG A 80 -5.41 -8.06 6.63
CA ARG A 80 -6.27 -8.07 5.46
C ARG A 80 -7.35 -7.02 5.48
N ILE A 81 -8.06 -6.96 6.61
CA ILE A 81 -9.13 -5.99 6.80
C ILE A 81 -8.54 -4.58 6.77
N VAL A 82 -7.40 -4.37 7.43
CA VAL A 82 -6.74 -3.06 7.45
C VAL A 82 -6.27 -2.64 6.05
N LEU A 83 -5.65 -3.55 5.28
CA LEU A 83 -5.23 -3.25 3.91
C LEU A 83 -6.42 -3.01 2.97
N LEU A 84 -7.54 -3.70 3.17
CA LEU A 84 -8.78 -3.41 2.43
C LEU A 84 -9.32 -2.01 2.77
N VAL A 85 -9.34 -1.62 4.05
CA VAL A 85 -9.76 -0.27 4.45
C VAL A 85 -8.83 0.78 3.83
N LEU A 86 -7.51 0.56 3.88
CA LEU A 86 -6.54 1.45 3.23
C LEU A 86 -6.75 1.52 1.72
N ALA A 87 -7.01 0.38 1.07
CA ALA A 87 -7.31 0.33 -0.35
C ALA A 87 -8.52 1.20 -0.70
N ILE A 88 -9.62 1.09 0.06
CA ILE A 88 -10.83 1.90 -0.13
C ILE A 88 -10.51 3.39 0.07
N LEU A 89 -9.77 3.75 1.13
CA LEU A 89 -9.37 5.14 1.37
C LEU A 89 -8.48 5.70 0.26
N GLN A 90 -7.55 4.90 -0.28
CA GLN A 90 -6.73 5.31 -1.43
C GLN A 90 -7.59 5.52 -2.68
N VAL A 91 -8.58 4.65 -2.95
CA VAL A 91 -9.54 4.82 -4.06
C VAL A 91 -10.32 6.13 -3.91
N LEU A 92 -10.83 6.42 -2.71
CA LEU A 92 -11.58 7.65 -2.41
C LEU A 92 -10.70 8.90 -2.43
N GLY A 93 -9.42 8.78 -2.09
CA GLY A 93 -8.44 9.87 -2.13
C GLY A 93 -8.03 10.25 -3.56
N VAL A 94 -7.83 9.27 -4.44
CA VAL A 94 -7.40 9.49 -5.85
C VAL A 94 -8.39 10.36 -6.63
N VAL A 95 -9.68 10.36 -6.26
CA VAL A 95 -10.73 11.16 -6.92
C VAL A 95 -10.50 12.68 -6.78
N SER A 96 -9.67 13.11 -5.83
CA SER A 96 -9.36 14.53 -5.61
C SER A 96 -8.23 15.09 -6.49
N ALA A 97 -7.40 14.23 -7.08
CA ALA A 97 -6.27 14.62 -7.93
C ALA A 97 -5.91 13.48 -8.90
N PHE A 98 -6.48 13.51 -10.10
CA PHE A 98 -6.15 12.52 -11.14
C PHE A 98 -4.71 12.70 -11.62
N SER A 99 -3.87 11.67 -11.40
CA SER A 99 -2.51 11.58 -11.93
C SER A 99 -2.26 10.17 -12.47
N ILE A 100 -1.41 10.05 -13.50
CA ILE A 100 -1.05 8.75 -14.10
C ILE A 100 -0.47 7.80 -13.04
N VAL A 101 0.37 8.33 -12.15
CA VAL A 101 0.99 7.57 -11.05
C VAL A 101 -0.06 7.09 -10.04
N GLY A 102 -1.01 7.95 -9.67
CA GLY A 102 -2.12 7.59 -8.79
C GLY A 102 -3.02 6.51 -9.40
N THR A 103 -3.29 6.57 -10.69
CA THR A 103 -4.10 5.57 -11.40
C THR A 103 -3.40 4.20 -11.45
N ILE A 104 -2.08 4.15 -11.68
CA ILE A 104 -1.32 2.89 -11.67
C ILE A 104 -1.33 2.29 -10.26
N GLY A 105 -1.09 3.11 -9.22
CA GLY A 105 -1.17 2.67 -7.82
C GLY A 105 -2.56 2.13 -7.47
N LEU A 106 -3.62 2.80 -7.93
CA LEU A 106 -5.00 2.37 -7.73
C LEU A 106 -5.27 0.98 -8.33
N ILE A 107 -4.84 0.74 -9.57
CA ILE A 107 -4.99 -0.56 -10.22
C ILE A 107 -4.23 -1.66 -9.44
N ALA A 108 -3.00 -1.37 -9.02
CA ALA A 108 -2.19 -2.31 -8.23
C ALA A 108 -2.86 -2.65 -6.89
N VAL A 109 -3.41 -1.65 -6.18
CA VAL A 109 -4.17 -1.81 -4.93
C VAL A 109 -5.38 -2.72 -5.12
N ILE A 110 -6.17 -2.50 -6.18
CA ILE A 110 -7.36 -3.31 -6.47
C ILE A 110 -6.96 -4.77 -6.70
N ILE A 111 -5.95 -5.03 -7.53
CA ILE A 111 -5.46 -6.39 -7.82
C ILE A 111 -4.93 -7.05 -6.54
N ALA A 112 -4.12 -6.34 -5.76
CA ALA A 112 -3.56 -6.85 -4.52
C ALA A 112 -4.65 -7.24 -3.51
N THR A 113 -5.72 -6.44 -3.44
CA THR A 113 -6.89 -6.69 -2.60
C THR A 113 -7.64 -7.93 -3.05
N ILE A 114 -7.91 -8.09 -4.35
CA ILE A 114 -8.60 -9.28 -4.88
C ILE A 114 -7.80 -10.56 -4.57
N LEU A 115 -6.49 -10.56 -4.79
CA LEU A 115 -5.62 -11.71 -4.52
C LEU A 115 -5.56 -12.11 -3.04
N MET A 116 -5.78 -11.15 -2.15
CA MET A 116 -5.81 -11.39 -0.70
C MET A 116 -7.05 -12.19 -0.28
N PHE A 117 -8.19 -11.99 -0.94
CA PHE A 117 -9.45 -12.67 -0.61
C PHE A 117 -9.70 -13.95 -1.43
N LEU A 118 -8.74 -14.35 -2.28
CA LEU A 118 -8.82 -15.60 -3.03
C LEU A 118 -8.87 -16.84 -2.10
N PRO A 119 -9.55 -17.94 -2.47
CA PRO A 119 -9.74 -19.11 -1.60
C PRO A 119 -8.43 -19.73 -1.10
N ALA A 120 -7.41 -19.76 -1.96
CA ALA A 120 -6.06 -20.22 -1.62
C ALA A 120 -5.40 -19.35 -0.52
N SER A 121 -5.64 -18.03 -0.59
CA SER A 121 -5.19 -17.08 0.41
C SER A 121 -6.01 -17.24 1.71
N ASN A 122 -7.33 -17.47 1.66
CA ASN A 122 -8.16 -17.67 2.86
C ASN A 122 -7.81 -18.96 3.63
N ALA A 123 -7.39 -20.02 2.95
CA ALA A 123 -6.96 -21.27 3.59
C ALA A 123 -5.68 -21.10 4.43
N TYR A 124 -4.76 -20.23 4.00
CA TYR A 124 -3.52 -19.97 4.73
C TYR A 124 -3.71 -19.18 6.02
N PHE A 125 -4.68 -18.25 6.05
CA PHE A 125 -4.90 -17.41 7.23
C PHE A 125 -5.92 -18.01 8.21
N ARG A 126 -6.54 -19.15 7.89
CA ARG A 126 -7.44 -19.87 8.81
C ARG A 126 -6.71 -20.79 9.80
N ARG A 127 -5.39 -20.95 9.68
CA ARG A 127 -4.53 -21.67 10.61
C ARG A 127 -3.92 -20.70 11.61
#